data_AF-A0AAE1UMY8-F1
#
_entry.id   AF-A0AAE1UMY8-F1
#
_cell.length_a   1.000
_cell.length_b   1.000
_cell.length_c   1.000
_cell.angle_alpha   90.00
_cell.angle_beta   90.00
_cell.angle_gamma   90.00
#
_symmetry.space_group_name_H-M   'P 1'
#
loop_
_entity.id
_entity.type
_entity.pdbx_description
1 polymer ?
#
loop_
_entity_poly.entity_id
_entity_poly.type
_entity_poly.pdbx_seq_one_letter_code
_entity_poly.pdbx_strand_id
1 'polypeptide(L)'
;MASTEYWLISAPGDKTCQQTWEKMNNLTALQNQLSVNHKFNLPDLKVGTLDQLVGLSDDLAKLDTYVETVTRKMAGYLGEVLEDQRDKLPENLLANQMDLATYITKFQWEMAKFPIKQSLKGIVDSINNQVTQIENDLKNKSSNYNNLKSNLANMERKQTGSLLTRNLGDLVKKEDFVQNSEYLVTLLVVVPKAFYQDWQAKYEHLAEMVVPRSSRLIFEDHDNGLFTVSLFTKVVDEYKLHARENKFVVREFTYNEEELTAGKNELSKLINDKKKHF
;
A
#
# COMPACT_ATOMS: atom_id res chain seq x y z
N MET A 1 5.57 -19.55 8.52
CA MET A 1 6.05 -20.43 7.43
C MET A 1 7.18 -21.26 7.99
N ALA A 2 7.15 -22.57 7.82
CA ALA A 2 8.27 -23.42 8.21
C ALA A 2 9.53 -22.96 7.46
N SER A 3 10.61 -22.68 8.19
CA SER A 3 11.90 -22.34 7.58
C SER A 3 12.36 -23.55 6.79
N THR A 4 12.38 -23.44 5.47
CA THR A 4 12.94 -24.50 4.62
C THR A 4 14.40 -24.14 4.38
N GLU A 5 15.29 -24.88 5.02
CA GLU A 5 16.73 -24.66 4.94
C GLU A 5 17.34 -25.60 3.90
N TYR A 6 18.25 -25.06 3.09
CA TYR A 6 18.97 -25.80 2.06
C TYR A 6 20.47 -25.61 2.26
N TRP A 7 21.22 -26.69 2.07
CA TRP A 7 22.67 -26.70 2.14
C TRP A 7 23.24 -26.88 0.74
N LEU A 8 24.02 -25.90 0.27
CA LEU A 8 24.77 -26.01 -0.98
C LEU A 8 26.19 -26.49 -0.66
N ILE A 9 26.54 -27.69 -1.13
CA ILE A 9 27.82 -28.34 -0.85
C ILE A 9 28.54 -28.63 -2.16
N SER A 10 29.83 -28.31 -2.21
CA SER A 10 30.74 -28.70 -3.30
C SER A 10 31.83 -29.61 -2.73
N ALA A 11 32.15 -30.68 -3.47
CA ALA A 11 33.20 -31.62 -3.12
C ALA A 11 34.09 -31.87 -4.34
N PRO A 12 35.42 -32.05 -4.17
CA PRO A 12 36.31 -32.34 -5.27
C PRO A 12 35.93 -33.67 -5.95
N GLY A 13 36.08 -33.71 -7.26
CA GLY A 13 35.99 -34.97 -8.00
C GLY A 13 37.16 -35.87 -7.61
N ASP A 14 36.89 -37.05 -7.06
CA ASP A 14 37.93 -38.02 -6.70
C ASP A 14 38.57 -38.58 -7.99
N LYS A 15 37.80 -39.37 -8.76
CA LYS A 15 38.14 -39.80 -10.13
C LYS A 15 37.23 -39.18 -11.18
N THR A 16 35.95 -39.04 -10.85
CA THR A 16 34.95 -38.32 -11.65
C THR A 16 33.97 -37.63 -10.70
N CYS A 17 33.38 -36.51 -11.10
CA CYS A 17 32.34 -35.83 -10.32
C CYS A 17 31.14 -36.76 -10.03
N GLN A 18 30.84 -37.68 -10.95
CA GLN A 18 29.76 -38.65 -10.80
C GLN A 18 30.02 -39.64 -9.66
N GLN A 19 31.25 -40.15 -9.53
CA GLN A 19 31.58 -41.08 -8.44
C GLN A 19 31.54 -40.39 -7.07
N THR A 20 32.04 -39.15 -6.98
CA THR A 20 31.92 -38.35 -5.75
C THR A 20 30.44 -38.17 -5.37
N TRP A 21 29.60 -37.81 -6.33
CA TRP A 21 28.15 -37.67 -6.14
C TRP A 21 27.50 -38.96 -5.65
N GLU A 22 27.74 -40.09 -6.33
CA GLU A 22 27.14 -41.38 -5.98
C GLU A 22 27.56 -41.84 -4.58
N LYS A 23 28.84 -41.68 -4.23
CA LYS A 23 29.35 -42.02 -2.90
C LYS A 23 28.70 -41.18 -1.81
N MET A 24 28.62 -39.86 -2.00
CA MET A 24 27.97 -38.96 -1.05
C MET A 24 26.48 -39.29 -0.93
N ASN A 25 25.77 -39.43 -2.05
CA ASN A 25 24.34 -39.70 -2.06
C ASN A 25 23.98 -41.06 -1.45
N ASN A 26 24.81 -42.09 -1.68
CA ASN A 26 24.61 -43.40 -1.09
C ASN A 26 24.74 -43.33 0.44
N LEU A 27 25.76 -42.64 0.95
CA LEU A 27 25.97 -42.52 2.39
C LEU A 27 24.92 -41.63 3.06
N THR A 28 24.62 -40.45 2.52
CA THR A 28 23.76 -39.48 3.21
C THR A 28 22.27 -39.73 2.98
N ALA A 29 21.84 -40.00 1.74
CA ALA A 29 20.42 -40.16 1.42
C ALA A 29 19.94 -41.62 1.51
N LEU A 30 20.69 -42.57 0.94
CA LEU A 30 20.21 -43.96 0.81
C LEU A 30 20.42 -44.80 2.08
N GLN A 31 21.64 -44.81 2.61
CA GLN A 31 21.99 -45.66 3.76
C GLN A 31 21.53 -45.08 5.09
N ASN A 32 21.73 -43.77 5.29
CA ASN A 32 21.48 -43.12 6.58
C ASN A 32 20.25 -42.18 6.59
N GLN A 33 19.64 -41.90 5.43
CA GLN A 33 18.43 -41.06 5.29
C GLN A 33 18.54 -39.68 5.99
N LEU A 34 19.73 -39.08 5.96
CA LEU A 34 20.04 -37.82 6.63
C LEU A 34 19.58 -36.60 5.82
N SER A 35 19.50 -36.72 4.49
CA SER A 35 19.19 -35.60 3.59
C SER A 35 18.55 -36.07 2.28
N VAL A 36 17.85 -35.15 1.61
CA VAL A 36 17.45 -35.30 0.20
C VAL A 36 18.45 -34.52 -0.65
N ASN A 37 19.12 -35.22 -1.58
CA ASN A 37 20.19 -34.61 -2.37
C ASN A 37 19.74 -34.37 -3.81
N HIS A 38 20.03 -33.19 -4.32
CA HIS A 38 19.83 -32.81 -5.72
C HIS A 38 21.15 -32.35 -6.35
N LYS A 39 21.35 -32.68 -7.63
CA LYS A 39 22.53 -32.20 -8.37
C LYS A 39 22.35 -30.71 -8.68
N PHE A 40 23.41 -29.94 -8.48
CA PHE A 40 23.45 -28.53 -8.84
C PHE A 40 24.37 -28.35 -10.06
N ASN A 41 23.77 -28.22 -11.24
CA ASN A 41 24.53 -28.21 -12.50
C ASN A 41 25.09 -26.80 -12.77
N LEU A 42 26.41 -26.67 -12.64
CA LEU A 42 27.15 -25.45 -13.00
C LEU A 42 27.88 -25.67 -14.33
N PRO A 43 27.86 -24.67 -15.24
CA PRO A 43 28.65 -24.74 -16.45
C PRO A 43 30.11 -24.40 -16.20
N ASP A 44 30.97 -24.73 -17.16
CA ASP A 44 32.36 -24.30 -17.16
C ASP A 44 32.43 -22.80 -17.45
N LEU A 45 32.66 -22.01 -16.41
CA LEU A 45 32.84 -20.56 -16.50
C LEU A 45 34.30 -20.21 -16.81
N LYS A 46 34.49 -19.14 -17.58
CA LYS A 46 35.83 -18.65 -17.91
C LYS A 46 36.52 -18.03 -16.69
N VAL A 47 37.37 -18.83 -16.05
CA VAL A 47 38.21 -18.41 -14.92
C VAL A 47 39.37 -17.52 -15.37
N GLY A 48 39.71 -16.53 -14.54
CA GLY A 48 40.83 -15.60 -14.75
C GLY A 48 42.11 -16.06 -14.05
N THR A 49 42.91 -15.09 -13.57
CA THR A 49 44.08 -15.39 -12.73
C THR A 49 43.66 -15.72 -11.29
N LEU A 50 44.54 -16.37 -10.53
CA LEU A 50 44.30 -16.65 -9.10
C LEU A 50 44.04 -15.36 -8.31
N ASP A 51 44.80 -14.30 -8.59
CA ASP A 51 44.63 -12.97 -7.97
C ASP A 51 43.21 -12.41 -8.21
N GLN A 52 42.71 -12.51 -9.43
CA GLN A 52 41.33 -12.12 -9.76
C GLN A 52 40.30 -12.97 -9.01
N LEU A 53 40.55 -14.27 -8.83
CA LEU A 53 39.65 -15.15 -8.09
C LEU A 53 39.58 -14.80 -6.59
N VAL A 54 40.72 -14.43 -5.99
CA VAL A 54 40.76 -13.98 -4.60
C VAL A 54 39.94 -12.71 -4.42
N GLY A 55 40.17 -11.69 -5.27
CA GLY A 55 39.37 -10.47 -5.22
C GLY A 55 37.87 -10.70 -5.49
N LEU A 56 37.55 -11.59 -6.43
CA LEU A 56 36.15 -11.96 -6.72
C LEU A 56 35.47 -12.69 -5.56
N SER A 57 36.21 -13.42 -4.73
CA SER A 57 35.64 -14.10 -3.56
C SER A 57 35.05 -13.10 -2.57
N ASP A 58 35.74 -11.99 -2.30
CA ASP A 58 35.27 -10.95 -1.39
C ASP A 58 34.10 -10.16 -2.01
N ASP A 59 34.17 -9.86 -3.30
CA ASP A 59 33.10 -9.19 -4.04
C ASP A 59 31.82 -10.04 -4.07
N LEU A 60 31.95 -11.36 -4.28
CA LEU A 60 30.83 -12.30 -4.28
C LEU A 60 30.16 -12.39 -2.91
N ALA A 61 30.92 -12.40 -1.80
CA ALA A 61 30.33 -12.44 -0.46
C ALA A 61 29.50 -11.18 -0.16
N LYS A 62 29.97 -10.00 -0.58
CA LYS A 62 29.21 -8.74 -0.47
C LYS A 62 27.98 -8.76 -1.35
N LEU A 63 28.13 -9.21 -2.61
CA LEU A 63 27.02 -9.30 -3.55
C LEU A 63 25.95 -10.27 -3.04
N ASP A 64 26.33 -11.45 -2.53
CA ASP A 64 25.40 -12.44 -1.97
C ASP A 64 24.53 -11.85 -0.85
N THR A 65 25.16 -11.20 0.13
CA THR A 65 24.46 -10.51 1.24
C THR A 65 23.51 -9.42 0.71
N TYR A 66 23.94 -8.69 -0.32
CA TYR A 66 23.13 -7.65 -0.95
C TYR A 66 21.92 -8.23 -1.71
N VAL A 67 22.11 -9.26 -2.54
CA VAL A 67 21.04 -9.95 -3.27
C VAL A 67 20.03 -10.56 -2.30
N GLU A 68 20.49 -11.19 -1.23
CA GLU A 68 19.62 -11.73 -0.19
C GLU A 68 18.74 -10.62 0.42
N THR A 69 19.35 -9.49 0.78
CA THR A 69 18.64 -8.35 1.36
C THR A 69 17.56 -7.81 0.42
N VAL A 70 17.88 -7.62 -0.87
CA VAL A 70 16.92 -7.15 -1.88
C VAL A 70 15.80 -8.16 -2.08
N THR A 71 16.11 -9.46 -2.14
CA THR A 71 15.12 -10.53 -2.31
C THR A 71 14.17 -10.60 -1.12
N ARG A 72 14.69 -10.48 0.11
CA ARG A 72 13.86 -10.43 1.33
C ARG A 72 12.95 -9.21 1.37
N LYS A 73 13.47 -8.04 0.99
CA LYS A 73 12.66 -6.81 0.85
C LYS A 73 11.53 -7.00 -0.16
N MET A 74 11.82 -7.61 -1.32
CA MET A 74 10.83 -7.86 -2.36
C MET A 74 9.71 -8.80 -1.88
N ALA A 75 10.07 -9.91 -1.24
CA ALA A 75 9.10 -10.84 -0.68
C ALA A 75 8.26 -10.22 0.45
N GLY A 76 8.91 -9.42 1.32
CA GLY A 76 8.24 -8.67 2.37
C GLY A 76 7.21 -7.69 1.80
N TYR A 77 7.60 -6.91 0.80
CA TYR A 77 6.74 -5.91 0.18
C TYR A 77 5.57 -6.53 -0.58
N LEU A 78 5.78 -7.65 -1.29
CA LEU A 78 4.68 -8.40 -1.90
C LEU A 78 3.65 -8.85 -0.86
N GLY A 79 4.11 -9.25 0.33
CA GLY A 79 3.24 -9.55 1.46
C GLY A 79 2.45 -8.34 1.99
N GLU A 80 3.04 -7.14 1.96
CA GLU A 80 2.33 -5.90 2.32
C GLU A 80 1.30 -5.49 1.28
N VAL A 81 1.63 -5.66 -0.01
CA VAL A 81 0.71 -5.38 -1.12
C VAL A 81 -0.47 -6.32 -1.08
N LEU A 82 -0.31 -7.61 -0.77
CA LEU A 82 -1.43 -8.54 -0.73
C LEU A 82 -2.49 -8.20 0.35
N GLU A 83 -2.18 -7.32 1.32
CA GLU A 83 -3.07 -6.88 2.39
C GLU A 83 -3.84 -8.07 3.02
N ASP A 84 -5.14 -8.19 2.76
CA ASP A 84 -6.01 -9.24 3.30
C ASP A 84 -5.79 -10.63 2.66
N GLN A 85 -5.06 -10.71 1.54
CA GLN A 85 -4.76 -11.95 0.79
C GLN A 85 -3.33 -12.45 1.03
N ARG A 86 -2.73 -12.11 2.19
CA ARG A 86 -1.35 -12.49 2.51
C ARG A 86 -1.13 -14.00 2.56
N ASP A 87 -2.19 -14.78 2.78
CA ASP A 87 -2.20 -16.24 2.68
C ASP A 87 -1.82 -16.73 1.27
N LYS A 88 -2.06 -15.95 0.22
CA LYS A 88 -1.67 -16.25 -1.17
C LYS A 88 -0.23 -15.87 -1.50
N LEU A 89 0.54 -15.33 -0.56
CA LEU A 89 1.93 -14.96 -0.79
C LEU A 89 2.79 -16.11 -1.36
N PRO A 90 2.67 -17.37 -0.88
CA PRO A 90 3.42 -18.50 -1.44
C PRO A 90 3.07 -18.79 -2.91
N GLU A 91 1.83 -18.52 -3.33
CA GLU A 91 1.38 -18.72 -4.72
C GLU A 91 1.95 -17.67 -5.69
N ASN A 92 2.33 -16.50 -5.15
CA ASN A 92 2.88 -15.39 -5.93
C ASN A 92 4.41 -15.36 -5.92
N LEU A 93 5.05 -15.98 -4.93
CA LEU A 93 6.52 -16.11 -4.84
C LEU A 93 7.02 -17.28 -5.69
N LEU A 94 7.00 -17.08 -7.01
CA LEU A 94 7.45 -18.06 -8.00
C LEU A 94 8.73 -17.58 -8.70
N ALA A 95 9.60 -18.51 -9.05
CA ALA A 95 10.73 -18.29 -9.93
C ALA A 95 10.51 -19.09 -11.23
N ASN A 96 10.52 -18.41 -12.38
CA ASN A 96 10.22 -19.01 -13.68
C ASN A 96 8.90 -19.83 -13.68
N GLN A 97 7.85 -19.31 -13.04
CA GLN A 97 6.54 -19.99 -12.87
C GLN A 97 6.59 -21.29 -12.05
N MET A 98 7.67 -21.52 -11.30
CA MET A 98 7.84 -22.67 -10.42
C MET A 98 7.94 -22.21 -8.97
N ASP A 99 7.51 -23.05 -8.03
CA ASP A 99 7.78 -22.79 -6.62
C ASP A 99 9.30 -22.81 -6.35
N LEU A 100 9.73 -22.06 -5.34
CA LEU A 100 11.15 -21.86 -5.06
C LEU A 100 11.88 -23.16 -4.69
N ALA A 101 11.20 -24.12 -4.05
CA ALA A 101 11.79 -25.41 -3.70
C ALA A 101 12.09 -26.24 -4.96
N THR A 102 11.13 -26.32 -5.89
CA THR A 102 11.34 -26.98 -7.18
C THR A 102 12.37 -26.24 -8.03
N TYR A 103 12.37 -24.91 -8.02
CA TYR A 103 13.34 -24.11 -8.78
C TYR A 103 14.78 -24.40 -8.34
N ILE A 104 15.05 -24.40 -7.02
CA ILE A 104 16.40 -24.66 -6.48
C ILE A 104 16.85 -26.09 -6.78
N THR A 105 15.97 -27.08 -6.62
CA THR A 105 16.31 -28.51 -6.84
C THR A 105 16.47 -28.90 -8.30
N LYS A 106 16.02 -28.05 -9.23
CA LYS A 106 16.18 -28.22 -10.68
C LYS A 106 16.93 -27.05 -11.34
N PHE A 107 17.76 -26.37 -10.57
CA PHE A 107 18.49 -25.20 -11.04
C PHE A 107 19.26 -25.48 -12.33
N GLN A 108 19.16 -24.54 -13.26
CA GLN A 108 19.96 -24.50 -14.49
C GLN A 108 20.51 -23.11 -14.68
N TRP A 109 21.74 -23.04 -15.17
CA TRP A 109 22.38 -21.77 -15.47
C TRP A 109 21.72 -21.09 -16.67
N GLU A 110 21.29 -19.84 -16.48
CA GLU A 110 20.64 -19.00 -17.50
C GLU A 110 21.68 -18.47 -18.51
N MET A 111 22.16 -19.33 -19.41
CA MET A 111 23.22 -18.99 -20.38
C MET A 111 22.88 -17.82 -21.31
N ALA A 112 21.58 -17.58 -21.56
CA ALA A 112 21.13 -16.45 -22.36
C ALA A 112 21.30 -15.11 -21.64
N LYS A 113 21.12 -15.09 -20.31
CA LYS A 113 21.29 -13.89 -19.47
C LYS A 113 22.74 -13.71 -19.00
N PHE A 114 23.41 -14.81 -18.68
CA PHE A 114 24.77 -14.84 -18.16
C PHE A 114 25.65 -15.78 -19.00
N PRO A 115 26.16 -15.32 -20.16
CA PRO A 115 26.89 -16.18 -21.10
C PRO A 115 28.19 -16.71 -20.51
N ILE A 116 28.43 -18.02 -20.65
CA ILE A 116 29.64 -18.71 -20.13
C ILE A 116 30.96 -18.21 -20.76
N LYS A 117 30.87 -17.55 -21.92
CA LYS A 117 32.02 -16.96 -22.63
C LYS A 117 32.47 -15.63 -22.02
N GLN A 118 31.61 -14.99 -21.22
CA GLN A 118 31.94 -13.76 -20.50
C GLN A 118 32.90 -14.07 -19.35
N SER A 119 33.74 -13.10 -18.96
CA SER A 119 34.58 -13.24 -17.77
C SER A 119 33.72 -13.32 -16.51
N LEU A 120 34.20 -14.03 -15.47
CA LEU A 120 33.53 -14.09 -14.17
C LEU A 120 33.20 -12.70 -13.62
N LYS A 121 34.17 -11.77 -13.67
CA LYS A 121 33.96 -10.38 -13.25
C LYS A 121 32.81 -9.71 -14.00
N GLY A 122 32.74 -9.90 -15.32
CA GLY A 122 31.65 -9.34 -16.14
C GLY A 122 30.27 -9.92 -15.81
N ILE A 123 30.21 -11.22 -15.48
CA ILE A 123 28.96 -11.87 -15.02
C ILE A 123 28.55 -11.28 -13.66
N VAL A 124 29.47 -11.20 -12.70
CA VAL A 124 29.23 -10.63 -11.37
C VAL A 124 28.74 -9.18 -11.46
N ASP A 125 29.39 -8.35 -12.28
CA ASP A 125 28.99 -6.96 -12.49
C ASP A 125 27.60 -6.87 -13.15
N SER A 126 27.28 -7.77 -14.08
CA SER A 126 25.94 -7.83 -14.70
C SER A 126 24.85 -8.20 -13.68
N ILE A 127 25.10 -9.18 -12.82
CA ILE A 127 24.18 -9.57 -11.74
C ILE A 127 23.98 -8.38 -10.79
N ASN A 128 25.06 -7.74 -10.36
CA ASN A 128 25.00 -6.60 -9.45
C ASN A 128 24.18 -5.44 -10.05
N ASN A 129 24.40 -5.11 -11.32
CA ASN A 129 23.66 -4.04 -12.01
C ASN A 129 22.17 -4.37 -12.14
N GLN A 130 21.82 -5.63 -12.48
CA GLN A 130 20.43 -6.06 -12.56
C GLN A 130 19.73 -6.00 -11.20
N VAL A 131 20.38 -6.48 -10.14
CA VAL A 131 19.82 -6.43 -8.77
C VAL A 131 19.66 -5.00 -8.28
N THR A 132 20.62 -4.12 -8.57
CA THR A 132 20.53 -2.69 -8.24
C THR A 132 19.36 -2.02 -8.96
N GLN A 133 19.14 -2.34 -10.24
CA GLN A 133 17.99 -1.84 -10.99
C GLN A 133 16.67 -2.33 -10.39
N ILE A 134 16.57 -3.62 -10.04
CA ILE A 134 15.41 -4.20 -9.38
C ILE A 134 15.12 -3.51 -8.04
N GLU A 135 16.14 -3.24 -7.22
CA GLU A 135 15.96 -2.52 -5.95
C GLU A 135 15.43 -1.10 -6.16
N ASN A 136 15.97 -0.37 -7.14
CA ASN A 136 15.51 0.98 -7.45
C ASN A 136 14.05 0.99 -7.94
N ASP A 137 13.69 0.04 -8.82
CA ASP A 137 12.32 -0.10 -9.32
C ASP A 137 11.35 -0.48 -8.19
N LEU A 138 11.76 -1.39 -7.30
CA LEU A 138 11.00 -1.74 -6.10
C LEU A 138 10.78 -0.50 -5.24
N LYS A 139 11.84 0.25 -4.91
CA LYS A 139 11.76 1.46 -4.08
C LYS A 139 10.80 2.50 -4.67
N ASN A 140 10.88 2.73 -5.97
CA ASN A 140 10.00 3.67 -6.68
C ASN A 140 8.54 3.23 -6.63
N LYS A 141 8.27 1.96 -6.96
CA LYS A 141 6.91 1.40 -6.91
C LYS A 141 6.35 1.41 -5.48
N SER A 142 7.16 1.03 -4.50
CA SER A 142 6.78 1.01 -3.09
C SER A 142 6.44 2.41 -2.55
N SER A 143 7.26 3.42 -2.90
CA SER A 143 6.97 4.80 -2.50
C SER A 143 5.66 5.30 -3.10
N ASN A 144 5.41 5.04 -4.38
CA ASN A 144 4.17 5.45 -5.05
C ASN A 144 2.95 4.77 -4.44
N TYR A 145 3.02 3.46 -4.18
CA TYR A 145 1.95 2.72 -3.53
C TYR A 145 1.66 3.25 -2.12
N ASN A 146 2.69 3.47 -1.31
CA ASN A 146 2.54 3.98 0.05
C ASN A 146 1.95 5.40 0.08
N ASN A 147 2.34 6.26 -0.86
CA ASN A 147 1.76 7.59 -1.03
C ASN A 147 0.26 7.50 -1.38
N LEU A 148 -0.10 6.63 -2.33
CA LEU A 148 -1.49 6.41 -2.72
C LEU A 148 -2.33 5.88 -1.55
N LYS A 149 -1.81 4.89 -0.81
CA LYS A 149 -2.45 4.31 0.37
C LYS A 149 -2.67 5.34 1.48
N SER A 150 -1.66 6.18 1.75
CA SER A 150 -1.77 7.28 2.74
C SER A 150 -2.81 8.31 2.32
N ASN A 151 -2.83 8.70 1.04
CA ASN A 151 -3.80 9.64 0.51
C ASN A 151 -5.24 9.11 0.62
N LEU A 152 -5.46 7.84 0.25
CA LEU A 152 -6.76 7.18 0.40
C LEU A 152 -7.20 7.12 1.85
N ALA A 153 -6.35 6.66 2.77
CA ALA A 153 -6.68 6.59 4.20
C ALA A 153 -7.05 7.96 4.78
N ASN A 154 -6.36 9.03 4.35
CA ASN A 154 -6.68 10.40 4.76
C ASN A 154 -8.04 10.86 4.21
N MET A 155 -8.39 10.50 2.98
CA MET A 155 -9.70 10.82 2.39
C MET A 155 -10.82 10.03 3.06
N GLU A 156 -10.63 8.74 3.33
CA GLU A 156 -11.59 7.88 4.03
C GLU A 156 -11.87 8.39 5.45
N ARG A 157 -10.84 8.81 6.20
CA ARG A 157 -11.03 9.43 7.53
C ARG A 157 -11.85 10.71 7.46
N LYS A 158 -11.60 11.55 6.45
CA LYS A 158 -12.41 12.76 6.20
C LYS A 158 -13.87 12.43 5.85
N GLN A 159 -14.16 11.24 5.34
CA GLN A 159 -15.51 10.78 5.05
C GLN A 159 -16.19 10.02 6.18
N THR A 160 -15.50 9.54 7.20
CA THR A 160 -16.09 8.62 8.20
C THR A 160 -16.08 9.15 9.63
N GLY A 161 -15.48 10.32 9.87
CA GLY A 161 -15.46 10.97 11.18
C GLY A 161 -16.83 11.50 11.64
N SER A 162 -16.86 12.04 12.88
CA SER A 162 -18.02 12.74 13.43
C SER A 162 -18.45 13.90 12.52
N LEU A 163 -19.75 14.24 12.53
CA LEU A 163 -20.32 15.40 11.82
C LEU A 163 -19.57 16.72 12.07
N LEU A 164 -18.87 16.85 13.21
CA LEU A 164 -18.03 18.00 13.54
C LEU A 164 -16.79 18.15 12.66
N THR A 165 -16.31 17.06 12.05
CA THR A 165 -15.03 17.03 11.32
C THR A 165 -15.13 16.42 9.92
N ARG A 166 -16.15 15.58 9.67
CA ARG A 166 -16.37 14.90 8.39
C ARG A 166 -16.74 15.89 7.28
N ASN A 167 -16.34 15.58 6.06
CA ASN A 167 -16.80 16.26 4.86
C ASN A 167 -18.32 16.07 4.70
N LEU A 168 -19.08 17.17 4.61
CA LEU A 168 -20.54 17.15 4.55
C LEU A 168 -21.09 16.97 3.13
N GLY A 169 -20.22 17.06 2.11
CA GLY A 169 -20.59 17.07 0.70
C GLY A 169 -21.25 15.80 0.17
N ASP A 170 -21.09 14.68 0.85
CA ASP A 170 -21.78 13.43 0.57
C ASP A 170 -23.11 13.27 1.33
N LEU A 171 -23.37 14.12 2.33
CA LEU A 171 -24.57 14.10 3.16
C LEU A 171 -25.65 15.06 2.66
N VAL A 172 -25.24 16.14 2.00
CA VAL A 172 -26.13 17.23 1.58
C VAL A 172 -26.50 17.15 0.10
N LYS A 173 -27.67 17.68 -0.25
CA LYS A 173 -28.19 17.74 -1.62
C LYS A 173 -28.41 19.18 -2.05
N LYS A 174 -28.57 19.39 -3.36
CA LYS A 174 -28.89 20.70 -3.94
C LYS A 174 -30.15 21.31 -3.33
N GLU A 175 -31.16 20.47 -3.09
CA GLU A 175 -32.44 20.88 -2.52
C GLU A 175 -32.35 21.40 -1.08
N ASP A 176 -31.25 21.09 -0.37
CA ASP A 176 -31.08 21.49 1.03
C ASP A 176 -30.61 22.95 1.16
N PHE A 177 -30.25 23.62 0.06
CA PHE A 177 -29.74 25.00 0.06
C PHE A 177 -30.60 25.93 -0.78
N VAL A 178 -30.79 27.16 -0.28
CA VAL A 178 -31.26 28.28 -1.09
C VAL A 178 -30.20 28.63 -2.14
N GLN A 179 -30.55 28.51 -3.42
CA GLN A 179 -29.66 28.74 -4.56
C GLN A 179 -29.80 30.18 -5.07
N ASN A 180 -28.70 30.75 -5.61
CA ASN A 180 -28.68 32.02 -6.35
C ASN A 180 -29.35 33.21 -5.63
N SER A 181 -29.24 33.30 -4.30
CA SER A 181 -29.72 34.44 -3.53
C SER A 181 -28.56 35.35 -3.14
N GLU A 182 -28.71 36.66 -3.35
CA GLU A 182 -27.75 37.66 -2.87
C GLU A 182 -27.88 37.93 -1.37
N TYR A 183 -29.05 37.63 -0.81
CA TYR A 183 -29.41 38.04 0.55
C TYR A 183 -29.60 36.88 1.51
N LEU A 184 -29.96 35.68 1.02
CA LEU A 184 -30.18 34.51 1.84
C LEU A 184 -29.02 33.52 1.70
N VAL A 185 -28.66 32.90 2.80
CA VAL A 185 -27.72 31.79 2.85
C VAL A 185 -28.31 30.66 3.68
N THR A 186 -27.97 29.42 3.34
CA THR A 186 -28.31 28.27 4.17
C THR A 186 -27.05 27.77 4.87
N LEU A 187 -27.10 27.73 6.19
CA LEU A 187 -26.02 27.21 7.04
C LEU A 187 -26.30 25.76 7.42
N LEU A 188 -25.22 25.01 7.65
CA LEU A 188 -25.26 23.68 8.23
C LEU A 188 -24.86 23.76 9.71
N VAL A 189 -25.65 23.18 10.58
CA VAL A 189 -25.47 23.25 12.03
C VAL A 189 -25.46 21.85 12.62
N VAL A 190 -24.39 21.52 13.33
CA VAL A 190 -24.27 20.29 14.09
C VAL A 190 -24.81 20.52 15.49
N VAL A 191 -25.82 19.75 15.85
CA VAL A 191 -26.53 19.82 17.13
C VAL A 191 -26.36 18.48 17.84
N PRO A 192 -25.90 18.44 19.10
CA PRO A 192 -25.90 17.20 19.87
C PRO A 192 -27.33 16.69 20.08
N LYS A 193 -27.54 15.37 20.05
CA LYS A 193 -28.88 14.75 20.22
C LYS A 193 -29.61 15.22 21.48
N ALA A 194 -28.85 15.40 22.57
CA ALA A 194 -29.38 15.89 23.83
C ALA A 194 -30.03 17.29 23.73
N PHE A 195 -29.72 18.08 22.71
CA PHE A 195 -30.20 19.46 22.53
C PHE A 195 -31.11 19.64 21.31
N TYR A 196 -31.70 18.57 20.75
CA TYR A 196 -32.61 18.71 19.61
C TYR A 196 -33.86 19.52 19.94
N GLN A 197 -34.44 19.32 21.13
CA GLN A 197 -35.59 20.10 21.57
C GLN A 197 -35.23 21.57 21.75
N ASP A 198 -34.06 21.85 22.34
CA ASP A 198 -33.54 23.21 22.49
C ASP A 198 -33.28 23.88 21.14
N TRP A 199 -32.74 23.13 20.17
CA TRP A 199 -32.55 23.63 18.80
C TRP A 199 -33.87 24.07 18.18
N GLN A 200 -34.88 23.19 18.19
CA GLN A 200 -36.20 23.50 17.62
C GLN A 200 -36.86 24.71 18.29
N ALA A 201 -36.67 24.90 19.60
CA ALA A 201 -37.23 26.02 20.34
C ALA A 201 -36.49 27.35 20.11
N LYS A 202 -35.19 27.31 19.80
CA LYS A 202 -34.33 28.52 19.81
C LYS A 202 -33.85 28.98 18.45
N TYR A 203 -33.72 28.10 17.47
CA TYR A 203 -32.96 28.40 16.24
C TYR A 203 -33.49 29.63 15.47
N GLU A 204 -34.80 29.89 15.51
CA GLU A 204 -35.46 31.04 14.87
C GLU A 204 -35.16 32.36 15.57
N HIS A 205 -34.74 32.32 16.83
CA HIS A 205 -34.52 33.50 17.68
C HIS A 205 -33.04 33.71 18.02
N LEU A 206 -32.13 32.96 17.40
CA LEU A 206 -30.69 33.17 17.55
C LEU A 206 -30.21 34.43 16.80
N ALA A 207 -30.99 34.97 15.87
CA ALA A 207 -30.78 36.29 15.25
C ALA A 207 -32.11 36.78 14.68
N GLU A 208 -32.25 38.09 14.41
CA GLU A 208 -33.52 38.68 13.95
C GLU A 208 -33.93 38.23 12.54
N MET A 209 -32.96 38.06 11.63
CA MET A 209 -33.23 37.77 10.21
C MET A 209 -33.07 36.29 9.87
N VAL A 210 -33.64 35.41 10.69
CA VAL A 210 -33.71 33.97 10.44
C VAL A 210 -35.04 33.62 9.77
N VAL A 211 -35.02 32.77 8.75
CA VAL A 211 -36.25 32.33 8.07
C VAL A 211 -36.97 31.31 8.94
N PRO A 212 -38.21 31.58 9.41
CA PRO A 212 -38.95 30.63 10.24
C PRO A 212 -39.25 29.35 9.48
N ARG A 213 -39.32 28.22 10.19
CA ARG A 213 -39.55 26.86 9.65
C ARG A 213 -38.56 26.45 8.56
N SER A 214 -37.36 27.05 8.52
CA SER A 214 -36.33 26.72 7.54
C SER A 214 -35.42 25.57 7.98
N SER A 215 -35.46 25.16 9.25
CA SER A 215 -34.57 24.11 9.74
C SER A 215 -35.07 22.70 9.42
N ARG A 216 -34.17 21.87 8.88
CA ARG A 216 -34.43 20.47 8.55
C ARG A 216 -33.26 19.59 8.96
N LEU A 217 -33.53 18.42 9.54
CA LEU A 217 -32.52 17.39 9.79
C LEU A 217 -32.13 16.72 8.46
N ILE A 218 -30.84 16.78 8.11
CA ILE A 218 -30.27 16.20 6.89
C ILE A 218 -29.70 14.82 7.15
N PHE A 219 -28.94 14.69 8.23
CA PHE A 219 -28.26 13.45 8.60
C PHE A 219 -28.09 13.37 10.12
N GLU A 220 -28.06 12.17 10.66
CA GLU A 220 -27.87 11.91 12.09
C GLU A 220 -26.79 10.83 12.27
N ASP A 221 -25.78 11.12 13.08
CA ASP A 221 -24.76 10.14 13.51
C ASP A 221 -25.10 9.55 14.90
N HIS A 222 -24.15 8.90 15.59
CA HIS A 222 -24.42 8.34 16.91
C HIS A 222 -24.79 9.41 17.96
N ASP A 223 -24.16 10.59 17.90
CA ASP A 223 -24.18 11.60 18.97
C ASP A 223 -24.81 12.94 18.53
N ASN A 224 -24.84 13.24 17.23
CA ASN A 224 -25.19 14.54 16.67
C ASN A 224 -26.14 14.43 15.47
N GLY A 225 -26.86 15.53 15.20
CA GLY A 225 -27.62 15.75 13.98
C GLY A 225 -27.06 16.93 13.20
N LEU A 226 -27.09 16.82 11.87
CA LEU A 226 -26.78 17.88 10.94
C LEU A 226 -28.09 18.52 10.47
N PHE A 227 -28.31 19.76 10.86
CA PHE A 227 -29.47 20.55 10.48
C PHE A 227 -29.11 21.62 9.46
N THR A 228 -30.04 21.96 8.58
CA THR A 228 -29.99 23.22 7.83
C THR A 228 -30.67 24.34 8.61
N VAL A 229 -30.36 25.59 8.27
CA VAL A 229 -31.14 26.78 8.62
C VAL A 229 -30.88 27.86 7.58
N SER A 230 -31.93 28.55 7.12
CA SER A 230 -31.80 29.67 6.18
C SER A 230 -31.95 31.00 6.90
N LEU A 231 -31.07 31.94 6.61
CA LEU A 231 -31.05 33.27 7.22
C LEU A 231 -30.44 34.29 6.26
N PHE A 232 -30.58 35.57 6.59
CA PHE A 232 -29.94 36.62 5.81
C PHE A 232 -28.43 36.64 6.02
N THR A 233 -27.68 36.87 4.93
CA THR A 233 -26.21 36.91 4.93
C THR A 233 -25.65 37.91 5.94
N LYS A 234 -26.37 39.01 6.19
CA LYS A 234 -25.98 40.08 7.13
C LYS A 234 -25.88 39.62 8.60
N VAL A 235 -26.59 38.58 9.02
CA VAL A 235 -26.62 38.11 10.42
C VAL A 235 -25.86 36.80 10.63
N VAL A 236 -25.10 36.33 9.64
CA VAL A 236 -24.40 35.03 9.74
C VAL A 236 -23.42 34.99 10.91
N ASP A 237 -22.62 36.03 11.11
CA ASP A 237 -21.60 36.03 12.17
C ASP A 237 -22.22 36.13 13.58
N GLU A 238 -23.27 36.93 13.73
CA GLU A 238 -24.08 36.99 14.94
C GLU A 238 -24.74 35.63 15.24
N TYR A 239 -25.32 35.01 14.22
CA TYR A 239 -25.94 33.70 14.35
C TYR A 239 -24.92 32.62 14.76
N LYS A 240 -23.72 32.62 14.17
CA LYS A 240 -22.62 31.71 14.54
C LYS A 240 -22.23 31.88 16.01
N LEU A 241 -22.19 33.11 16.51
CA LEU A 241 -21.87 33.41 17.92
C LEU A 241 -22.94 32.84 18.86
N HIS A 242 -24.21 33.19 18.67
CA HIS A 242 -25.31 32.72 19.53
C HIS A 242 -25.54 31.20 19.43
N ALA A 243 -25.31 30.61 18.25
CA ALA A 243 -25.31 29.16 18.07
C ALA A 243 -24.26 28.49 18.97
N ARG A 244 -23.03 29.04 18.98
CA ARG A 244 -21.93 28.52 19.80
C ARG A 244 -22.21 28.61 21.29
N GLU A 245 -22.81 29.70 21.75
CA GLU A 245 -23.22 29.89 23.15
C GLU A 245 -24.25 28.84 23.61
N ASN A 246 -25.09 28.38 22.68
CA ASN A 246 -26.06 27.31 22.90
C ASN A 246 -25.51 25.90 22.60
N LYS A 247 -24.18 25.76 22.43
CA LYS A 247 -23.47 24.50 22.11
C LYS A 247 -23.83 23.90 20.75
N PHE A 248 -24.33 24.73 19.82
CA PHE A 248 -24.53 24.35 18.43
C PHE A 248 -23.31 24.76 17.60
N VAL A 249 -22.86 23.90 16.70
CA VAL A 249 -21.66 24.15 15.90
C VAL A 249 -22.05 24.38 14.45
N VAL A 250 -21.93 25.63 13.98
CA VAL A 250 -22.11 25.95 12.57
C VAL A 250 -20.90 25.47 11.78
N ARG A 251 -21.11 24.63 10.77
CA ARG A 251 -20.07 24.11 9.88
C ARG A 251 -19.89 25.05 8.70
N GLU A 252 -18.64 25.41 8.41
CA GLU A 252 -18.31 26.17 7.21
C GLU A 252 -18.45 25.26 5.99
N PHE A 253 -19.45 25.56 5.17
CA PHE A 253 -19.75 24.81 3.96
C PHE A 253 -20.44 25.71 2.95
N THR A 254 -19.94 25.71 1.73
CA THR A 254 -20.56 26.36 0.57
C THR A 254 -20.92 25.28 -0.42
N TYR A 255 -22.21 25.18 -0.78
CA TYR A 255 -22.64 24.18 -1.75
C TYR A 255 -22.14 24.57 -3.15
N ASN A 256 -21.27 23.73 -3.72
CA ASN A 256 -20.82 23.83 -5.10
C ASN A 256 -20.88 22.43 -5.75
N GLU A 257 -21.80 22.25 -6.69
CA GLU A 257 -22.06 20.97 -7.36
C GLU A 257 -20.85 20.47 -8.16
N GLU A 258 -20.07 21.37 -8.76
CA GLU A 258 -18.87 21.03 -9.53
C GLU A 258 -17.75 20.52 -8.61
N GLU A 259 -17.49 21.20 -7.49
CA GLU A 259 -16.47 20.80 -6.52
C GLU A 259 -16.81 19.47 -5.84
N LEU A 260 -18.09 19.27 -5.48
CA LEU A 260 -18.57 18.02 -4.89
C LEU A 260 -18.40 16.84 -5.85
N THR A 261 -18.73 17.05 -7.13
CA THR A 261 -18.58 16.03 -8.18
C THR A 261 -17.10 15.75 -8.45
N ALA A 262 -16.26 16.78 -8.51
CA ALA A 262 -14.81 16.64 -8.66
C ALA A 262 -14.19 15.81 -7.53
N GLY A 263 -14.56 16.08 -6.28
CA GLY A 263 -14.07 15.33 -5.11
C GLY A 263 -14.49 13.84 -5.11
N LYS A 264 -15.73 13.53 -5.51
CA LYS A 264 -16.20 12.13 -5.67
C LYS A 264 -15.45 11.41 -6.80
N ASN A 265 -15.22 12.10 -7.91
CA ASN A 265 -14.47 11.56 -9.04
C ASN A 265 -13.00 11.29 -8.67
N GLU A 266 -12.37 12.20 -7.92
CA GLU A 266 -11.01 12.04 -7.43
C GLU A 266 -10.86 10.81 -6.52
N LEU A 267 -11.77 10.64 -5.55
CA LEU A 267 -11.76 9.46 -4.69
C LEU A 267 -11.93 8.16 -5.49
N SER A 268 -12.90 8.14 -6.41
CA SER A 268 -13.16 6.98 -7.27
C SER A 268 -11.95 6.66 -8.14
N LYS A 269 -11.27 7.70 -8.66
CA LYS A 269 -10.04 7.56 -9.43
C LYS A 269 -8.91 6.97 -8.59
N LEU A 270 -8.68 7.47 -7.37
CA LEU A 270 -7.64 6.96 -6.48
C LEU A 270 -7.90 5.52 -6.04
N ILE A 271 -9.16 5.14 -5.78
CA ILE A 271 -9.53 3.75 -5.50
C ILE A 271 -9.24 2.86 -6.70
N ASN A 272 -9.59 3.30 -7.90
CA ASN A 272 -9.32 2.55 -9.13
C ASN A 272 -7.82 2.46 -9.41
N ASP A 273 -7.05 3.53 -9.17
CA ASP A 273 -5.61 3.51 -9.33
C ASP A 273 -4.95 2.56 -8.31
N LYS A 274 -5.45 2.49 -7.06
CA LYS A 274 -5.00 1.48 -6.08
C LYS A 274 -5.25 0.07 -6.62
N LYS A 275 -6.45 -0.19 -7.16
CA LYS A 275 -6.81 -1.49 -7.74
C LYS A 275 -6.02 -1.87 -9.00
N LYS A 276 -5.54 -0.89 -9.79
CA LYS A 276 -4.67 -1.14 -10.95
C LYS A 276 -3.23 -1.46 -10.57
N HIS A 277 -2.82 -1.03 -9.38
CA HIS A 277 -1.49 -1.31 -8.83
C HIS A 277 -1.45 -2.61 -8.01
N PHE A 278 -2.62 -3.17 -7.70
CA PHE A 278 -2.85 -4.56 -7.33
C PHE A 278 -2.98 -5.44 -8.57
#